data_AF-A0A094RIC5-F1
#
_entry.id   AF-A0A094RIC5-F1
#
_cell.length_a   1.000
_cell.length_b   1.000
_cell.length_c   1.000
_cell.angle_alpha   90.00
_cell.angle_beta   90.00
_cell.angle_gamma   90.00
#
_symmetry.space_group_name_H-M   'P 1'
#
loop_
_entity.id
_entity.type
_entity.pdbx_description
1 polymer ?
#
loop_
_entity_poly.entity_id
_entity_poly.type
_entity_poly.pdbx_seq_one_letter_code
_entity_poly.pdbx_strand_id
1 'polypeptide(L)'
;MMECLVESEVLRLTAAALAAPSRQAALEILSISISQDLVSITDHPTWLLVHQSIAKIFGADSAACGLILRWLIGQIASPITQEESLAQSKRLATSLFN
;
A
#
# COMPACT_ATOMS: atom_id res chain seq x y z
N MET A 1 -5.49 -1.26 25.76
CA MET A 1 -5.62 -2.68 25.34
C MET A 1 -5.47 -2.83 23.83
N MET A 2 -6.16 -2.04 23.00
CA MET A 2 -5.98 -2.08 21.54
C MET A 2 -4.61 -1.53 21.08
N GLU A 3 -4.07 -0.50 21.73
CA GLU A 3 -2.74 0.05 21.42
C GLU A 3 -1.61 -0.96 21.65
N CYS A 4 -1.66 -1.74 22.74
CA CYS A 4 -0.67 -2.80 23.01
C CYS A 4 -0.68 -3.92 21.95
N LEU A 5 -1.84 -4.19 21.34
CA LEU A 5 -1.95 -5.18 20.27
C LEU A 5 -1.34 -4.65 18.97
N VAL A 6 -1.59 -3.38 18.63
CA VAL A 6 -0.98 -2.72 17.47
C VAL A 6 0.54 -2.65 17.63
N GLU A 7 1.03 -2.26 18.80
CA GLU A 7 2.46 -2.20 19.08
C GLU A 7 3.13 -3.58 18.98
N SER A 8 2.53 -4.61 19.58
CA SER A 8 3.02 -5.99 19.47
C SER A 8 3.05 -6.47 18.02
N GLU A 9 2.06 -6.09 17.22
CA GLU A 9 1.97 -6.48 15.82
C GLU A 9 3.04 -5.76 14.97
N VAL A 10 3.26 -4.47 15.21
CA VAL A 10 4.35 -3.70 14.59
C VAL A 10 5.72 -4.33 14.91
N LEU A 11 5.93 -4.74 16.16
CA LEU A 11 7.18 -5.41 16.56
C LEU A 11 7.36 -6.77 15.86
N ARG A 12 6.29 -7.56 15.76
CA ARG A 12 6.29 -8.86 15.04
C ARG A 12 6.64 -8.67 13.55
N LEU A 13 5.99 -7.73 12.89
CA LEU A 13 6.22 -7.42 11.46
C LEU A 13 7.64 -6.91 11.22
N THR A 14 8.16 -6.07 12.13
CA THR A 14 9.54 -5.56 12.05
C THR A 14 10.56 -6.71 12.17
N ALA A 15 10.36 -7.63 13.13
CA ALA A 15 11.22 -8.79 13.28
C ALA A 15 11.21 -9.70 12.03
N ALA A 16 10.03 -9.91 11.43
CA ALA A 16 9.89 -10.69 10.20
C ALA A 16 10.62 -10.03 9.01
N ALA A 17 10.51 -8.71 8.85
CA ALA A 17 11.18 -7.98 7.79
C ALA A 17 12.71 -7.99 7.93
N LEU A 18 13.22 -7.89 9.16
CA LEU A 18 14.67 -7.94 9.45
C LEU A 18 15.27 -9.33 9.21
N ALA A 19 14.48 -10.39 9.37
CA ALA A 19 14.90 -11.77 9.08
C ALA A 19 14.85 -12.14 7.59
N ALA A 20 14.30 -11.27 6.73
CA ALA A 20 14.13 -11.57 5.32
C ALA A 20 15.48 -11.56 4.56
N PRO A 21 15.66 -12.46 3.57
CA PRO A 21 16.93 -12.61 2.85
C PRO A 21 17.25 -11.46 1.88
N SER A 22 16.27 -10.59 1.60
CA SER A 22 16.44 -9.42 0.74
C SER A 22 15.37 -8.37 1.06
N ARG A 23 15.60 -7.14 0.59
CA ARG A 23 14.59 -6.07 0.70
C ARG A 23 13.29 -6.41 -0.03
N GLN A 24 13.39 -7.10 -1.17
CA GLN A 24 12.21 -7.56 -1.91
C GLN A 24 11.42 -8.58 -1.08
N ALA A 25 12.10 -9.58 -0.51
CA ALA A 25 11.44 -10.58 0.33
C ALA A 25 10.83 -9.95 1.59
N ALA A 26 11.49 -8.94 2.18
CA ALA A 26 10.94 -8.18 3.30
C ALA A 26 9.62 -7.49 2.92
N LEU A 27 9.58 -6.79 1.78
CA LEU A 27 8.37 -6.12 1.28
C LEU A 27 7.23 -7.11 1.00
N GLU A 28 7.54 -8.27 0.43
CA GLU A 28 6.56 -9.32 0.15
C GLU A 28 5.95 -9.88 1.44
N ILE A 29 6.79 -10.25 2.42
CA ILE A 29 6.35 -10.78 3.72
C ILE A 29 5.46 -9.77 4.45
N LEU A 30 5.89 -8.49 4.49
CA LEU A 30 5.11 -7.42 5.11
C LEU A 30 3.77 -7.23 4.39
N SER A 31 3.78 -7.18 3.05
CA SER A 31 2.56 -7.00 2.26
C SER A 31 1.54 -8.11 2.52
N ILE A 32 1.98 -9.37 2.57
CA ILE A 32 1.09 -10.52 2.80
C ILE A 32 0.53 -10.48 4.22
N SER A 33 1.41 -10.29 5.21
CA SER A 33 1.01 -10.30 6.63
C SER A 33 -0.02 -9.20 6.92
N ILE A 34 0.27 -7.97 6.50
CA ILE A 34 -0.64 -6.83 6.67
C ILE A 34 -1.98 -7.08 5.96
N SER A 35 -1.97 -7.66 4.75
CA SER A 35 -3.21 -7.91 3.98
C SER A 35 -4.06 -9.05 4.54
N GLN A 36 -3.46 -10.02 5.24
CA GLN A 36 -4.18 -11.13 5.87
C GLN A 36 -4.73 -10.72 7.24
N ASP A 37 -3.97 -9.93 7.99
CA ASP A 37 -4.33 -9.49 9.34
C ASP A 37 -5.37 -8.34 9.31
N LEU A 38 -5.33 -7.49 8.27
CA LEU A 38 -6.35 -6.47 8.00
C LEU A 38 -7.40 -7.03 7.02
N VAL A 39 -8.37 -7.76 7.56
CA VAL A 39 -9.50 -8.32 6.80
C VAL A 39 -10.04 -7.34 5.75
N SER A 40 -10.11 -7.87 4.54
CA SER A 40 -10.36 -7.24 3.25
C SER A 40 -11.58 -6.31 3.19
N ILE A 41 -11.34 -5.01 2.93
CA ILE A 41 -12.38 -4.09 2.43
C ILE A 41 -12.60 -4.31 0.91
N THR A 42 -12.58 -5.57 0.45
CA THR A 42 -12.58 -5.87 -0.99
C THR A 42 -13.96 -5.85 -1.63
N ASP A 43 -15.03 -5.94 -0.84
CA ASP A 43 -16.39 -6.05 -1.37
C ASP A 43 -17.21 -4.76 -1.25
N HIS A 44 -16.62 -3.67 -0.73
CA HIS A 44 -17.33 -2.41 -0.64
C HIS A 44 -17.44 -1.76 -2.04
N PRO A 45 -18.66 -1.48 -2.56
CA PRO A 45 -18.86 -1.03 -3.94
C PRO A 45 -18.13 0.29 -4.25
N THR A 46 -17.91 1.14 -3.24
CA THR A 46 -17.09 2.36 -3.40
C THR A 46 -15.65 2.06 -3.81
N TRP A 47 -15.00 1.03 -3.26
CA TRP A 47 -13.61 0.71 -3.64
C TRP A 47 -13.52 0.16 -5.05
N LEU A 48 -14.53 -0.60 -5.49
CA LEU A 48 -14.65 -1.02 -6.88
C LEU A 48 -14.75 0.19 -7.82
N LEU A 49 -15.59 1.18 -7.47
CA LEU A 49 -15.71 2.42 -8.25
C LEU A 49 -14.40 3.21 -8.28
N VAL A 50 -13.68 3.32 -7.15
CA VAL A 50 -12.38 3.98 -7.09
C VAL A 50 -11.37 3.25 -7.98
N HIS A 51 -11.30 1.92 -7.90
CA HIS A 51 -10.41 1.11 -8.73
C HIS A 51 -10.71 1.29 -10.23
N GLN A 52 -11.99 1.26 -10.62
CA GLN A 52 -12.42 1.52 -12.01
C GLN A 52 -12.07 2.94 -12.47
N SER A 53 -12.22 3.92 -11.58
CA SER A 53 -11.90 5.33 -11.89
C SER A 53 -10.39 5.53 -12.11
N ILE A 54 -9.55 4.91 -11.27
CA ILE A 54 -8.10 4.91 -11.43
C ILE A 54 -7.71 4.29 -12.77
N ALA A 55 -8.24 3.09 -13.08
CA ALA A 55 -7.99 2.43 -14.35
C ALA A 55 -8.35 3.32 -15.55
N LYS A 56 -9.49 4.02 -15.47
CA LYS A 56 -9.95 4.95 -16.51
C LYS A 56 -9.05 6.17 -16.67
N ILE A 57 -8.56 6.76 -15.58
CA ILE A 57 -7.72 7.98 -15.62
C ILE A 57 -6.34 7.68 -16.20
N PHE A 58 -5.74 6.56 -15.78
CA PHE A 58 -4.33 6.29 -16.05
C PHE A 58 -4.09 5.26 -17.15
N GLY A 59 -5.14 4.62 -17.69
CA GLY A 59 -4.99 3.52 -18.66
C GLY A 59 -4.16 2.35 -18.13
N ALA A 60 -4.14 2.20 -16.80
CA ALA A 60 -3.25 1.31 -16.06
C ALA A 60 -3.77 -0.14 -16.08
N ASP A 61 -2.86 -1.11 -16.12
CA ASP A 61 -3.20 -2.51 -15.87
C ASP A 61 -3.63 -2.73 -14.42
N SER A 62 -4.10 -3.95 -14.11
CA SER A 62 -4.57 -4.27 -12.75
C SER A 62 -3.50 -4.11 -11.68
N ALA A 63 -2.22 -4.29 -12.01
CA ALA A 63 -1.13 -4.18 -11.05
C ALA A 63 -0.83 -2.71 -10.73
N ALA A 64 -0.72 -1.87 -11.76
CA ALA A 64 -0.53 -0.44 -11.63
C ALA A 64 -1.72 0.25 -10.94
N CYS A 65 -2.96 -0.16 -11.25
CA CYS A 65 -4.15 0.31 -10.52
C CYS A 65 -4.07 0.01 -9.03
N GLY A 66 -3.67 -1.21 -8.66
CA GLY A 66 -3.51 -1.60 -7.27
C GLY A 66 -2.41 -0.82 -6.55
N LEU A 67 -1.32 -0.46 -7.22
CA LEU A 67 -0.24 0.34 -6.62
C LEU A 67 -0.67 1.80 -6.41
N ILE A 68 -1.35 2.40 -7.38
CA ILE A 68 -1.90 3.76 -7.26
C ILE A 68 -2.93 3.82 -6.13
N LEU A 69 -3.84 2.84 -6.06
CA LEU A 69 -4.87 2.79 -5.02
C LEU A 69 -4.24 2.70 -3.61
N ARG A 70 -3.25 1.83 -3.41
CA ARG A 70 -2.56 1.70 -2.12
C ARG A 70 -1.83 2.98 -1.72
N TRP A 71 -1.19 3.66 -2.68
CA TRP A 71 -0.54 4.94 -2.41
C TRP A 71 -1.53 6.04 -1.99
N LEU A 72 -2.71 6.10 -2.61
CA LEU A 72 -3.77 7.06 -2.24
C LEU A 72 -4.38 6.75 -0.87
N ILE A 73 -4.70 5.47 -0.59
CA ILE A 73 -5.30 5.07 0.69
C ILE A 73 -4.33 5.28 1.85
N GLY A 74 -3.04 5.01 1.66
CA GLY A 74 -2.02 5.19 2.71
C GLY A 74 -1.98 6.62 3.28
N GLN A 75 -2.36 7.62 2.47
CA GLN A 75 -2.39 9.02 2.89
C GLN A 75 -3.50 9.35 3.89
N ILE A 76 -4.54 8.50 4.00
CA ILE A 76 -5.61 8.68 5.00
C ILE A 76 -5.05 8.51 6.42
N ALA A 77 -4.17 7.52 6.61
CA ALA A 77 -3.54 7.24 7.90
C ALA A 77 -2.20 7.97 8.08
N SER A 78 -1.51 8.30 6.98
CA SER A 78 -0.22 8.98 6.96
C SER A 78 -0.21 10.10 5.91
N PRO A 79 -0.79 11.27 6.23
CA PRO A 79 -0.83 12.39 5.30
C PRO A 79 0.57 12.81 4.86
N ILE A 80 0.73 13.09 3.56
CA ILE A 80 2.01 13.54 2.98
C ILE A 80 1.98 15.04 2.70
N THR A 81 3.14 15.66 2.80
CA THR A 81 3.37 17.05 2.41
C THR A 81 3.31 17.23 0.90
N GLN A 82 3.23 18.49 0.46
CA GLN A 82 3.25 18.81 -0.96
C GLN A 82 4.56 18.37 -1.65
N GLU A 83 5.70 18.52 -0.98
CA GLU A 83 7.00 18.10 -1.50
C GLU A 83 7.08 16.57 -1.66
N GLU A 84 6.60 15.83 -0.66
CA GLU A 84 6.51 14.37 -0.73
C GLU A 84 5.57 13.91 -1.84
N SER A 85 4.42 14.58 -2.01
CA SER A 85 3.48 14.30 -3.10
C SER A 85 4.14 14.46 -4.46
N LEU A 86 4.89 15.55 -4.68
CA LEU A 86 5.63 15.78 -5.91
C LEU A 86 6.70 14.71 -6.15
N ALA A 87 7.49 14.38 -5.13
CA ALA A 87 8.57 13.41 -5.25
C ALA A 87 8.05 11.98 -5.49
N GLN A 88 7.01 11.56 -4.75
CA GLN A 88 6.44 10.22 -4.82
C GLN A 88 5.66 10.01 -6.12
N SER A 89 4.84 10.98 -6.55
CA SER A 89 4.10 10.89 -7.82
C SER A 89 5.04 10.75 -9.02
N LYS A 90 6.16 11.49 -9.04
CA LYS A 90 7.19 11.37 -10.09
C LYS A 90 7.80 9.97 -10.14
N ARG A 91 8.12 9.38 -8.98
CA ARG A 91 8.65 8.01 -8.89
C ARG A 91 7.64 6.97 -9.35
N LEU A 92 6.38 7.09 -8.91
CA LEU A 92 5.30 6.19 -9.32
C LEU A 92 5.07 6.25 -10.83
N ALA A 93 4.95 7.45 -11.41
CA ALA A 93 4.77 7.60 -12.84
C ALA A 93 5.93 6.96 -13.63
N THR A 94 7.16 7.14 -13.15
CA THR A 94 8.36 6.52 -13.75
C THR A 94 8.33 5.01 -13.68
N SER A 95 7.87 4.42 -12.57
CA SER A 95 7.84 2.96 -12.41
C SER A 95 6.65 2.30 -13.13
N LEU A 96 5.56 3.02 -13.35
CA LEU A 96 4.30 2.44 -13.85
C LEU A 96 4.04 2.72 -15.34
N PHE A 97 4.57 3.81 -15.91
CA PHE A 97 4.20 4.28 -17.24
C PHE A 97 5.39 4.54 -18.19
N ASN A 98 6.63 4.36 -17.74
CA ASN A 98 7.82 4.41 -18.60
C ASN A 98 8.28 3.00 -18.97
#